data_AF-A0A243RCR4-F1
#
_entry.id   AF-A0A243RCR4-F1
#
_cell.length_a   1.000
_cell.length_b   1.000
_cell.length_c   1.000
_cell.angle_alpha   90.00
_cell.angle_beta   90.00
_cell.angle_gamma   90.00
#
_symmetry.space_group_name_H-M   'P 1'
#
loop_
_entity.id
_entity.type
_entity.pdbx_description
1 polymer ?
#
loop_
_entity_poly.entity_id
_entity_poly.type
_entity_poly.pdbx_seq_one_letter_code
_entity_poly.pdbx_strand_id
1 'polypeptide(L)'
;MLGGGLLAAPVLWAMGWAQSLPLLALLYLASEFILSAAQGPLAATLPDRVPAERRGRVSAALGLGIMLGSVAGTLLGSVASDDVRLAYLVIGCIPVALASSRLFVAPDPDNRSAVRPLPDPARPPWWRTFLVSPKDHPDFWWVLGSRSLTYTGFFMIHGYSLYLLGDHIGLGDSAVDMVPIVAGIAALCICLATVPAGIVSDRVGRRKVFVCVASVTMAAGLLVPPPRRSSLPRWPARWW
;
A
#
# COMPACT_ATOMS: atom_id res chain seq x y z
N MET A 1 -16.28 -1.88 6.61
CA MET A 1 -16.01 -2.72 5.42
C MET A 1 -16.90 -2.30 4.26
N LEU A 2 -18.15 -2.78 4.18
CA LEU A 2 -19.09 -2.48 3.09
C LEU A 2 -19.37 -1.00 2.92
N GLY A 3 -19.67 -0.29 4.01
CA GLY A 3 -19.87 1.16 3.95
C GLY A 3 -18.65 1.89 3.38
N GLY A 4 -17.43 1.46 3.72
CA GLY A 4 -16.21 2.02 3.15
C GLY A 4 -16.06 1.71 1.65
N GLY A 5 -16.32 0.47 1.22
CA GLY A 5 -16.30 0.12 -0.21
C GLY A 5 -17.34 0.89 -1.03
N LEU A 6 -18.58 0.97 -0.54
CA LEU A 6 -19.69 1.68 -1.17
C LEU A 6 -19.45 3.20 -1.25
N LEU A 7 -18.80 3.79 -0.23
CA LEU A 7 -18.43 5.21 -0.24
C LEU A 7 -17.20 5.49 -1.10
N ALA A 8 -16.26 4.54 -1.21
CA ALA A 8 -15.04 4.73 -2.00
C ALA A 8 -15.35 4.77 -3.51
N ALA A 9 -16.29 3.94 -3.99
CA ALA A 9 -16.65 3.87 -5.41
C ALA A 9 -17.04 5.23 -6.04
N PRO A 10 -18.01 6.01 -5.50
CA PRO A 10 -18.38 7.29 -6.08
C PRO A 10 -17.26 8.34 -5.97
N VAL A 11 -16.46 8.31 -4.89
CA VAL A 11 -15.33 9.23 -4.72
C VAL A 11 -14.24 8.96 -5.76
N LEU A 12 -13.89 7.70 -5.97
CA LEU A 12 -12.94 7.29 -6.99
C LEU A 12 -13.46 7.63 -8.38
N TRP A 13 -14.72 7.32 -8.68
CA TRP A 13 -15.32 7.69 -9.97
C TRP A 13 -15.30 9.20 -10.22
N ALA A 14 -15.56 10.02 -9.19
CA ALA A 14 -15.48 11.47 -9.28
C ALA A 14 -14.05 11.98 -9.59
N MET A 15 -12.99 11.26 -9.19
CA MET A 15 -11.60 11.63 -9.54
C MET A 15 -11.36 11.60 -11.05
N GLY A 16 -12.04 10.72 -11.80
CA GLY A 16 -11.96 10.69 -13.27
C GLY A 16 -12.53 11.94 -13.95
N TRP A 17 -13.28 12.77 -13.21
CA TRP A 17 -13.85 14.02 -13.68
C TRP A 17 -13.13 15.25 -13.11
N ALA A 18 -12.08 15.06 -12.31
CA ALA A 18 -11.36 16.17 -11.70
C ALA A 18 -10.58 16.97 -12.77
N GLN A 19 -11.01 18.20 -13.01
CA GLN A 19 -10.36 19.12 -13.97
C GLN A 19 -9.41 20.12 -13.29
N SER A 20 -9.24 20.03 -11.97
CA SER A 20 -8.37 20.92 -11.21
C SER A 20 -7.60 20.15 -10.14
N LEU A 21 -6.35 20.56 -9.89
CA LEU A 21 -5.49 19.95 -8.87
C LEU A 21 -6.10 20.00 -7.45
N PRO A 22 -6.73 21.10 -6.99
CA PRO A 22 -7.33 21.12 -5.66
C PRO A 22 -8.48 20.12 -5.51
N LEU A 23 -9.31 19.95 -6.55
CA LEU A 23 -10.40 18.98 -6.53
C LEU A 23 -9.85 17.55 -6.51
N LEU A 24 -8.84 17.26 -7.34
CA LEU A 24 -8.18 15.96 -7.36
C LEU A 24 -7.54 15.64 -5.99
N ALA A 25 -6.86 16.61 -5.37
CA ALA A 25 -6.26 16.45 -4.05
C ALA A 25 -7.32 16.19 -2.96
N LEU A 26 -8.43 16.92 -2.98
CA LEU A 26 -9.53 16.72 -2.03
C LEU A 26 -10.16 15.33 -2.17
N LEU A 27 -10.42 14.90 -3.41
CA LEU A 27 -10.97 13.57 -3.69
C LEU A 27 -9.99 12.46 -3.32
N TYR A 28 -8.69 12.66 -3.59
CA TYR A 28 -7.64 11.74 -3.17
C TYR A 28 -7.62 11.56 -1.65
N LEU A 29 -7.60 12.66 -0.88
CA LEU A 29 -7.64 12.62 0.59
C LEU A 29 -8.92 11.95 1.11
N ALA A 30 -10.07 12.24 0.51
CA ALA A 30 -11.33 11.59 0.85
C ALA A 30 -11.27 10.09 0.60
N SER A 31 -10.71 9.67 -0.54
CA SER A 31 -10.56 8.25 -0.90
C SER A 31 -9.65 7.52 0.09
N GLU A 32 -8.51 8.12 0.45
CA GLU A 32 -7.57 7.58 1.43
C GLU A 32 -8.20 7.41 2.81
N PHE A 33 -8.95 8.43 3.26
CA PHE A 33 -9.67 8.36 4.52
C PHE A 33 -10.70 7.22 4.54
N ILE A 34 -11.53 7.10 3.49
CA ILE A 34 -12.56 6.08 3.38
C ILE A 34 -11.95 4.68 3.30
N LEU A 35 -10.95 4.48 2.44
CA LEU A 35 -10.29 3.19 2.24
C LEU A 35 -9.49 2.77 3.48
N SER A 36 -8.82 3.70 4.14
CA SER A 36 -8.11 3.43 5.41
C SER A 36 -9.08 3.07 6.54
N ALA A 37 -10.20 3.78 6.65
CA ALA A 37 -11.26 3.45 7.61
C ALA A 37 -11.90 2.08 7.31
N ALA A 38 -11.97 1.70 6.03
CA ALA A 38 -12.38 0.35 5.63
C ALA A 38 -11.33 -0.69 6.02
N GLN A 39 -10.04 -0.41 5.83
CA GLN A 39 -8.96 -1.36 6.08
C GLN A 39 -8.74 -1.66 7.57
N GLY A 40 -8.85 -0.65 8.44
CA GLY A 40 -8.57 -0.79 9.88
C GLY A 40 -9.22 -2.00 10.56
N PRO A 41 -10.55 -2.20 10.43
CA PRO A 41 -11.23 -3.36 11.00
C PRO A 41 -10.75 -4.72 10.49
N LEU A 42 -10.19 -4.83 9.28
CA LEU A 42 -9.65 -6.12 8.78
C LEU A 42 -8.50 -6.61 9.67
N ALA A 43 -7.63 -5.69 10.07
CA ALA A 43 -6.49 -6.02 10.91
C ALA A 43 -6.95 -6.57 12.28
N ALA A 44 -8.09 -6.10 12.79
CA ALA A 44 -8.69 -6.59 14.04
C ALA A 44 -9.37 -7.96 13.87
N THR A 45 -9.93 -8.27 12.70
CA THR A 45 -10.59 -9.59 12.50
C THR A 45 -9.63 -10.78 12.50
N LEU A 46 -8.35 -10.54 12.22
CA LEU A 46 -7.33 -11.58 12.19
C LEU A 46 -7.13 -12.25 13.57
N PRO A 47 -6.81 -11.52 14.66
CA PRO A 47 -6.66 -12.12 15.97
C PRO A 47 -7.96 -12.73 16.53
N ASP A 48 -9.12 -12.19 16.14
CA ASP A 48 -10.44 -12.66 16.60
C ASP A 48 -10.84 -14.01 16.02
N ARG A 49 -10.47 -14.29 14.76
CA ARG A 49 -10.90 -15.50 14.04
C ARG A 49 -9.81 -16.58 13.91
N VAL A 50 -8.54 -16.24 14.12
CA VAL A 50 -7.42 -17.15 13.88
C VAL A 50 -6.75 -17.58 15.19
N PRO A 51 -6.67 -18.90 15.48
CA PRO A 51 -5.93 -19.45 16.61
C PRO A 51 -4.47 -18.96 16.61
N ALA A 52 -3.90 -18.76 17.80
CA ALA A 52 -2.60 -18.14 17.98
C ALA A 52 -1.48 -18.81 17.16
N GLU A 53 -1.53 -20.14 17.02
CA GLU A 53 -0.55 -20.97 16.32
C GLU A 53 -0.56 -20.73 14.81
N ARG A 54 -1.69 -20.26 14.25
CA ARG A 54 -1.87 -20.05 12.80
C ARG A 54 -1.78 -18.58 12.39
N ARG A 55 -1.73 -17.64 13.34
CA ARG A 55 -1.70 -16.19 13.06
C ARG A 55 -0.54 -15.78 12.16
N GLY A 56 0.64 -16.38 12.32
CA GLY A 56 1.80 -16.11 11.46
C GLY A 56 1.53 -16.43 9.99
N ARG A 57 0.96 -17.61 9.69
CA ARG A 57 0.65 -18.03 8.32
C ARG A 57 -0.44 -17.17 7.69
N VAL A 58 -1.50 -16.86 8.44
CA VAL A 58 -2.60 -16.03 7.91
C VAL A 58 -2.15 -14.58 7.74
N SER A 59 -1.33 -14.04 8.64
CA SER A 59 -0.73 -12.71 8.48
C SER A 59 0.20 -12.63 7.27
N ALA A 60 0.97 -13.69 6.99
CA ALA A 60 1.79 -13.77 5.77
C ALA A 60 0.92 -13.79 4.51
N ALA A 61 -0.18 -14.56 4.51
CA ALA A 61 -1.13 -14.59 3.40
C ALA A 61 -1.80 -13.21 3.17
N LEU A 62 -2.15 -12.49 4.24
CA LEU A 62 -2.66 -11.11 4.13
C LEU A 62 -1.61 -10.17 3.53
N GLY A 63 -0.36 -10.26 3.97
CA GLY A 63 0.74 -9.49 3.39
C GLY A 63 0.92 -9.74 1.90
N LEU A 64 0.88 -11.01 1.48
CA LEU A 64 0.90 -11.38 0.06
C LEU A 64 -0.31 -10.82 -0.70
N GLY A 65 -1.50 -10.84 -0.10
CA GLY A 65 -2.70 -10.23 -0.70
C GLY A 65 -2.55 -8.72 -0.95
N ILE A 66 -1.93 -7.98 -0.02
CA ILE A 66 -1.64 -6.55 -0.21
C ILE A 66 -0.66 -6.35 -1.37
N MET A 67 0.40 -7.17 -1.45
CA MET A 67 1.38 -7.07 -2.53
C MET A 67 0.77 -7.40 -3.89
N LEU A 68 0.03 -8.50 -4.00
CA LEU A 68 -0.67 -8.89 -5.23
C LEU A 68 -1.72 -7.85 -5.64
N GLY A 69 -2.45 -7.29 -4.68
CA GLY A 69 -3.41 -6.21 -4.91
C GLY A 69 -2.74 -4.96 -5.46
N SER A 70 -1.56 -4.60 -4.93
CA SER A 70 -0.75 -3.49 -5.45
C SER A 70 -0.30 -3.75 -6.89
N VAL A 71 0.25 -4.92 -7.20
CA VAL A 71 0.67 -5.29 -8.57
C VAL A 71 -0.52 -5.21 -9.53
N ALA A 72 -1.62 -5.88 -9.17
CA ALA A 72 -2.81 -5.94 -10.00
C ALA A 72 -3.43 -4.55 -10.21
N GLY A 73 -3.48 -3.73 -9.17
CA GLY A 73 -3.97 -2.36 -9.23
C GLY A 73 -3.14 -1.49 -10.18
N THR A 74 -1.81 -1.56 -10.10
CA THR A 74 -0.91 -0.82 -11.01
C THR A 74 -1.08 -1.29 -12.46
N LEU A 75 -1.15 -2.60 -12.71
CA LEU A 75 -1.36 -3.13 -14.06
C LEU A 75 -2.72 -2.73 -14.63
N LEU A 76 -3.79 -2.81 -13.82
CA LEU A 76 -5.13 -2.38 -14.24
C LEU A 76 -5.18 -0.87 -14.53
N GLY A 77 -4.56 -0.05 -13.67
CA GLY A 77 -4.48 1.40 -13.90
C GLY A 77 -3.70 1.75 -15.17
N SER A 78 -2.67 0.96 -15.50
CA SER A 78 -1.92 1.11 -16.74
C SER A 78 -2.69 0.67 -17.98
N VAL A 79 -3.40 -0.46 -17.94
CA VAL A 79 -4.17 -0.93 -19.10
C VAL A 79 -5.38 -0.01 -19.37
N ALA A 80 -5.94 0.59 -18.32
CA ALA A 80 -7.06 1.51 -18.44
C ALA A 80 -6.66 2.98 -18.60
N SER A 81 -5.36 3.31 -18.76
CA SER A 81 -4.90 4.70 -18.76
C SER A 81 -5.44 5.55 -19.91
N ASP A 82 -5.80 4.92 -21.04
CA ASP A 82 -6.35 5.59 -22.21
C ASP A 82 -7.70 6.27 -21.93
N ASP A 83 -8.50 5.70 -21.02
CA ASP A 83 -9.74 6.28 -20.52
C ASP A 83 -9.71 6.35 -18.99
N VAL A 84 -9.18 7.46 -18.49
CA VAL A 84 -9.06 7.77 -17.06
C VAL A 84 -10.40 7.62 -16.32
N ARG A 85 -11.53 7.95 -16.95
CA ARG A 85 -12.85 7.84 -16.31
C ARG A 85 -13.24 6.37 -16.13
N LEU A 86 -13.02 5.56 -17.15
CA LEU A 86 -13.24 4.12 -17.09
C LEU A 86 -12.28 3.46 -16.09
N ALA A 87 -11.02 3.88 -16.03
CA ALA A 87 -10.04 3.39 -15.06
C ALA A 87 -10.53 3.59 -13.62
N TYR A 88 -10.93 4.81 -13.27
CA TYR A 88 -11.42 5.14 -11.93
C TYR A 88 -12.74 4.44 -11.59
N LEU A 89 -13.62 4.22 -12.58
CA LEU A 89 -14.85 3.45 -12.39
C LEU A 89 -14.54 1.99 -12.04
N VAL A 90 -13.68 1.33 -12.83
CA VAL A 90 -13.29 -0.07 -12.62
C VAL A 90 -12.61 -0.23 -11.26
N ILE A 91 -11.64 0.64 -10.93
CA ILE A 91 -10.94 0.62 -9.65
C ILE A 91 -11.92 0.86 -8.48
N GLY A 92 -12.88 1.77 -8.64
CA GLY A 92 -13.93 2.03 -7.65
C GLY A 92 -14.85 0.84 -7.37
N CYS A 93 -15.12 0.02 -8.38
CA CYS A 93 -15.95 -1.18 -8.22
C CYS A 93 -15.26 -2.32 -7.44
N ILE A 94 -13.92 -2.39 -7.43
CA ILE A 94 -13.18 -3.48 -6.80
C ILE A 94 -13.42 -3.54 -5.28
N PRO A 95 -13.28 -2.44 -4.50
CA PRO A 95 -13.61 -2.44 -3.07
C PRO A 95 -15.05 -2.86 -2.78
N VAL A 96 -16.01 -2.47 -3.64
CA VAL A 96 -17.42 -2.85 -3.49
C VAL A 96 -17.61 -4.34 -3.71
N ALA A 97 -17.03 -4.89 -4.76
CA ALA A 97 -17.11 -6.31 -5.08
C ALA A 97 -16.47 -7.17 -3.98
N LEU A 98 -15.26 -6.81 -3.54
CA LEU A 98 -14.56 -7.52 -2.47
C LEU A 98 -15.29 -7.42 -1.13
N ALA A 99 -15.75 -6.22 -0.74
CA ALA A 99 -16.51 -6.06 0.49
C ALA A 99 -17.83 -6.84 0.44
N SER A 100 -18.51 -6.85 -0.71
CA SER A 100 -19.75 -7.61 -0.93
C SER A 100 -19.52 -9.12 -0.89
N SER A 101 -18.44 -9.61 -1.49
CA SER A 101 -18.11 -11.04 -1.48
C SER A 101 -17.97 -11.60 -0.06
N ARG A 102 -17.48 -10.78 0.89
CA ARG A 102 -17.36 -11.16 2.30
C ARG A 102 -18.71 -11.49 2.95
N LEU A 103 -19.79 -10.83 2.54
CA LEU A 103 -21.14 -11.13 3.05
C LEU A 103 -21.55 -12.59 2.80
N PHE A 104 -21.10 -13.15 1.68
CA PHE A 104 -21.45 -14.51 1.26
C PHE A 104 -20.42 -15.54 1.72
N VAL A 105 -19.13 -15.20 1.67
CA VAL A 105 -18.03 -16.15 1.95
C VAL A 105 -17.73 -16.28 3.44
N ALA A 106 -17.81 -15.17 4.19
CA ALA A 106 -17.42 -15.13 5.60
C ALA A 106 -18.31 -14.17 6.39
N PRO A 107 -19.62 -14.48 6.51
CA PRO A 107 -20.54 -13.63 7.26
C PRO A 107 -20.02 -13.40 8.68
N ASP A 108 -20.17 -12.15 9.14
CA ASP A 108 -19.90 -11.81 10.53
C ASP A 108 -21.09 -12.29 11.39
N PRO A 109 -20.84 -12.99 12.52
CA PRO A 109 -21.92 -13.42 13.40
C PRO A 109 -22.70 -12.20 13.91
N ASP A 110 -24.01 -12.37 14.14
CA ASP A 110 -24.82 -11.27 14.64
C ASP A 110 -24.30 -10.81 16.01
N ASN A 111 -23.90 -9.55 16.06
CA ASN A 111 -23.28 -8.91 17.22
C ASN A 111 -24.18 -7.79 17.78
N ARG A 112 -25.45 -7.72 17.36
CA ARG A 112 -26.42 -6.70 17.82
C ARG A 112 -26.78 -6.86 19.30
N SER A 113 -26.78 -8.09 19.79
CA SER A 113 -27.04 -8.43 21.19
C SER A 113 -25.77 -8.46 22.06
N ALA A 114 -24.59 -8.28 21.48
CA ALA A 114 -23.37 -8.34 22.24
C ALA A 114 -23.22 -7.11 23.14
N VAL A 115 -22.94 -7.39 24.42
CA VAL A 115 -22.67 -6.37 25.41
C VAL A 115 -21.37 -5.67 25.03
N ARG A 116 -21.49 -4.41 24.57
CA ARG A 116 -20.33 -3.55 24.37
C ARG A 116 -19.94 -2.99 25.74
N PRO A 117 -18.71 -3.20 26.21
CA PRO A 117 -18.25 -2.54 27.43
C PRO A 117 -18.45 -1.04 27.27
N LEU A 118 -19.18 -0.42 28.20
CA LEU A 118 -19.25 1.04 28.26
C LEU A 118 -17.81 1.58 28.38
N PRO A 119 -17.48 2.69 27.71
CA PRO A 119 -16.19 3.32 27.90
C PRO A 119 -15.99 3.59 29.39
N ASP A 120 -15.02 2.91 29.99
CA ASP A 120 -14.67 3.10 31.40
C ASP A 120 -14.30 4.58 31.62
N PRO A 121 -15.05 5.33 32.45
CA PRO A 121 -14.78 6.75 32.69
C PRO A 121 -13.39 7.01 33.28
N ALA A 122 -12.78 6.00 33.91
CA ALA A 122 -11.44 6.08 34.46
C ALA A 122 -10.34 5.86 33.40
N ARG A 123 -10.68 5.35 32.21
CA ARG A 123 -9.71 5.23 31.13
C ARG A 123 -9.37 6.62 30.58
N PRO A 124 -8.08 6.88 30.31
CA PRO A 124 -7.69 8.12 29.66
C PRO A 124 -8.42 8.24 28.30
N PRO A 125 -8.73 9.48 27.87
CA PRO A 125 -9.31 9.73 26.55
C PRO A 125 -8.55 9.00 25.44
N TRP A 126 -9.25 8.52 24.43
CA TRP A 126 -8.67 7.76 23.31
C TRP A 126 -7.46 8.46 22.67
N TRP A 127 -7.46 9.80 22.61
CA TRP A 127 -6.34 10.59 22.07
C TRP A 127 -5.05 10.48 22.89
N ARG A 128 -5.12 10.21 24.21
CA ARG A 128 -3.92 10.01 25.05
C ARG A 128 -3.18 8.73 24.68
N THR A 129 -3.87 7.76 24.09
CA THR A 129 -3.24 6.54 23.55
C THR A 129 -2.25 6.83 22.42
N PHE A 130 -2.39 7.97 21.73
CA PHE A 130 -1.46 8.41 20.69
C PHE A 130 -0.24 9.14 21.26
N LEU A 131 -0.28 9.56 22.52
CA LEU A 131 0.79 10.27 23.19
C LEU A 131 1.72 9.28 23.91
N VAL A 132 2.56 8.60 23.13
CA VAL A 132 3.56 7.66 23.65
C VAL A 132 4.80 8.43 24.12
N SER A 133 5.12 8.38 25.41
CA SER A 133 6.29 9.05 25.99
C SER A 133 7.61 8.56 25.34
N PRO A 134 8.43 9.47 24.77
CA PRO A 134 9.72 9.10 24.18
C PRO A 134 10.75 8.58 25.18
N LYS A 135 10.65 9.01 26.43
CA LYS A 135 11.57 8.60 27.50
C LYS A 135 11.24 7.22 28.03
N ASP A 136 9.95 6.91 28.19
CA ASP A 136 9.50 5.65 28.78
C ASP A 136 9.46 4.51 27.75
N HIS A 137 9.31 4.85 26.46
CA HIS A 137 9.23 3.88 25.36
C HIS A 137 10.19 4.22 24.19
N PRO A 138 11.51 4.25 24.42
CA PRO A 138 12.49 4.60 23.39
C PRO A 138 12.47 3.62 22.20
N ASP A 139 12.22 2.34 22.46
CA ASP A 139 12.14 1.30 21.42
C ASP A 139 11.01 1.58 20.41
N PHE A 140 9.87 2.12 20.86
CA PHE A 140 8.77 2.51 19.97
C PHE A 140 9.21 3.58 18.99
N TRP A 141 9.91 4.62 19.47
CA TRP A 141 10.36 5.73 18.63
C TRP A 141 11.48 5.34 17.67
N TRP A 142 12.36 4.41 18.05
CA TRP A 142 13.33 3.83 17.11
C TRP A 142 12.65 3.06 15.98
N VAL A 143 11.63 2.25 16.30
CA VAL A 143 10.85 1.51 15.28
C VAL A 143 10.05 2.47 14.41
N LEU A 144 9.40 3.47 15.02
CA LEU A 144 8.65 4.49 14.29
C LEU A 144 9.56 5.28 13.35
N GLY A 145 10.69 5.79 13.84
CA GLY A 145 11.65 6.56 13.04
C GLY A 145 12.24 5.75 11.89
N SER A 146 12.73 4.54 12.17
CA SER A 146 13.29 3.67 11.12
C SER A 146 12.26 3.29 10.05
N ARG A 147 11.03 2.96 10.45
CA ARG A 147 9.93 2.64 9.53
C ARG A 147 9.51 3.85 8.72
N SER A 148 9.35 5.02 9.36
CA SER A 148 9.03 6.27 8.68
C SER A 148 10.09 6.62 7.63
N LEU A 149 11.38 6.63 7.98
CA LEU A 149 12.46 6.90 7.02
C LEU A 149 12.47 5.91 5.84
N THR A 150 12.26 4.63 6.12
CA THR A 150 12.22 3.59 5.07
C THR A 150 11.05 3.83 4.12
N TYR A 151 9.85 4.10 4.64
CA TYR A 151 8.68 4.39 3.80
C TYR A 151 8.81 5.72 3.06
N THR A 152 9.42 6.75 3.67
CA THR A 152 9.70 8.01 2.98
C THR A 152 10.59 7.79 1.77
N GLY A 153 11.70 7.06 1.91
CA GLY A 153 12.57 6.74 0.78
C GLY A 153 11.86 5.91 -0.30
N PHE A 154 11.06 4.94 0.12
CA PHE A 154 10.26 4.12 -0.79
C PHE A 154 9.26 4.96 -1.61
N PHE A 155 8.47 5.80 -0.94
CA PHE A 155 7.46 6.63 -1.60
C PHE A 155 8.05 7.79 -2.40
N MET A 156 9.24 8.29 -2.07
CA MET A 156 9.95 9.22 -2.94
C MET A 156 10.22 8.61 -4.31
N ILE A 157 10.78 7.40 -4.36
CA ILE A 157 11.04 6.73 -5.64
C ILE A 157 9.73 6.41 -6.36
N HIS A 158 8.76 5.88 -5.63
CA HIS A 158 7.49 5.45 -6.23
C HIS A 158 6.66 6.62 -6.76
N GLY A 159 6.53 7.71 -5.99
CA GLY A 159 5.77 8.89 -6.35
C GLY A 159 6.41 9.74 -7.45
N TYR A 160 7.75 9.78 -7.51
CA TYR A 160 8.48 10.51 -8.55
C TYR A 160 8.97 9.63 -9.71
N SER A 161 8.49 8.39 -9.81
CA SER A 161 8.96 7.42 -10.81
C SER A 161 8.88 7.97 -12.24
N LEU A 162 7.78 8.64 -12.61
CA LEU A 162 7.63 9.24 -13.94
C LEU A 162 8.72 10.26 -14.24
N TYR A 163 9.00 11.17 -13.30
CA TYR A 163 10.03 12.20 -13.45
C TYR A 163 11.44 11.60 -13.43
N LEU A 164 11.68 10.57 -12.63
CA LEU A 164 12.96 9.87 -12.60
C LEU A 164 13.24 9.19 -13.95
N LEU A 165 12.22 8.56 -14.55
CA LEU A 165 12.35 7.92 -15.86
C LEU A 165 12.45 8.95 -16.99
N GLY A 166 11.59 9.97 -16.99
CA GLY A 166 11.50 10.99 -18.02
C GLY A 166 12.72 11.91 -18.04
N ASP A 167 12.98 12.59 -16.92
CA ASP A 167 13.94 13.70 -16.85
C ASP A 167 15.34 13.21 -16.49
N HIS A 168 15.45 12.32 -15.49
CA HIS A 168 16.75 11.91 -14.96
C HIS A 168 17.40 10.80 -15.79
N ILE A 169 16.67 9.74 -16.12
CA ILE A 169 17.15 8.67 -17.01
C ILE A 169 17.12 9.13 -18.48
N GLY A 170 16.21 10.04 -18.83
CA GLY A 170 16.15 10.66 -20.15
C GLY A 170 15.28 9.90 -21.16
N LEU A 171 14.27 9.17 -20.70
CA LEU A 171 13.30 8.48 -21.57
C LEU A 171 12.30 9.46 -22.23
N GLY A 172 12.17 10.68 -21.73
CA GLY A 172 11.20 11.65 -22.25
C GLY A 172 9.77 11.10 -22.19
N ASP A 173 9.03 11.24 -23.30
CA ASP A 173 7.62 10.83 -23.37
C ASP A 173 7.40 9.32 -23.20
N SER A 174 8.39 8.49 -23.57
CA SER A 174 8.34 7.03 -23.36
C SER A 174 8.38 6.62 -21.89
N ALA A 175 8.60 7.55 -20.97
CA ALA A 175 8.53 7.28 -19.54
C ALA A 175 7.12 6.88 -19.09
N VAL A 176 6.07 7.41 -19.72
CA VAL A 176 4.67 7.11 -19.36
C VAL A 176 4.39 5.61 -19.49
N ASP A 177 4.83 5.00 -20.59
CA ASP A 177 4.64 3.57 -20.86
C ASP A 177 5.54 2.67 -19.98
N MET A 178 6.69 3.21 -19.55
CA MET A 178 7.68 2.45 -18.78
C MET A 178 7.40 2.45 -17.27
N VAL A 179 6.70 3.47 -16.74
CA VAL A 179 6.36 3.54 -15.31
C VAL A 179 5.60 2.30 -14.82
N PRO A 180 4.53 1.83 -15.51
CA PRO A 180 3.84 0.60 -15.14
C PRO A 180 4.73 -0.64 -15.16
N ILE A 181 5.62 -0.76 -16.14
CA ILE A 181 6.53 -1.90 -16.29
C ILE A 181 7.52 -1.93 -15.11
N VAL A 182 8.14 -0.78 -14.79
CA VAL A 182 9.06 -0.66 -13.65
C VAL A 182 8.35 -0.95 -12.33
N ALA A 183 7.14 -0.42 -12.14
CA ALA A 183 6.35 -0.69 -10.95
C ALA A 183 5.96 -2.18 -10.85
N GLY A 184 5.59 -2.81 -11.96
CA GLY A 184 5.30 -4.24 -12.03
C GLY A 184 6.51 -5.12 -11.69
N ILE A 185 7.70 -4.79 -12.22
CA ILE A 185 8.96 -5.47 -11.88
C ILE A 185 9.29 -5.28 -10.40
N ALA A 186 9.20 -4.05 -9.89
CA ALA A 186 9.45 -3.77 -8.47
C ALA A 186 8.52 -4.60 -7.57
N ALA A 187 7.23 -4.67 -7.92
CA ALA A 187 6.25 -5.41 -7.16
C ALA A 187 6.46 -6.94 -7.26
N LEU A 188 6.87 -7.47 -8.42
CA LEU A 188 7.30 -8.86 -8.56
C LEU A 188 8.53 -9.17 -7.69
N CYS A 189 9.55 -8.31 -7.71
CA CYS A 189 10.73 -8.45 -6.86
C CYS A 189 10.36 -8.45 -5.37
N ILE A 190 9.44 -7.58 -4.95
CA ILE A 190 8.94 -7.54 -3.57
C ILE A 190 8.24 -8.87 -3.22
N CYS A 191 7.36 -9.38 -4.08
CA CYS A 191 6.70 -10.68 -3.87
C CYS A 191 7.71 -11.82 -3.73
N LEU A 192 8.69 -11.89 -4.64
CA LEU A 192 9.74 -12.92 -4.64
C LEU A 192 10.68 -12.81 -3.44
N ALA A 193 10.92 -11.60 -2.93
CA ALA A 193 11.76 -11.39 -1.76
C ALA A 193 11.00 -11.66 -0.45
N THR A 194 9.72 -11.31 -0.37
CA THR A 194 8.92 -11.35 0.88
C THR A 194 8.77 -12.76 1.42
N VAL A 195 8.48 -13.75 0.56
CA VAL A 195 8.27 -15.15 0.97
C VAL A 195 9.54 -15.78 1.60
N PRO A 196 10.69 -15.83 0.91
CA PRO A 196 11.91 -16.39 1.49
C PRO A 196 12.41 -15.57 2.67
N ALA A 197 12.36 -14.23 2.60
CA ALA A 197 12.76 -13.39 3.73
C ALA A 197 11.90 -13.65 4.97
N GLY A 198 10.58 -13.84 4.80
CA GLY A 198 9.66 -14.21 5.88
C GLY A 198 10.02 -15.56 6.50
N ILE A 199 10.21 -16.60 5.68
CA ILE A 199 10.55 -17.95 6.17
C ILE A 199 11.89 -17.94 6.91
N VAL A 200 12.92 -17.29 6.35
CA VAL A 200 14.25 -17.25 6.97
C VAL A 200 14.21 -16.38 8.24
N SER A 201 13.49 -15.26 8.23
CA SER A 201 13.32 -14.40 9.41
C SER A 201 12.62 -15.13 10.56
N ASP A 202 11.56 -15.87 10.26
CA ASP A 202 10.83 -16.65 11.27
C ASP A 202 11.67 -17.80 11.83
N ARG A 203 12.50 -18.46 11.00
CA ARG A 203 13.43 -19.51 11.47
C ARG A 203 14.57 -18.96 12.32
N VAL A 204 15.12 -17.81 11.96
CA VAL A 204 16.27 -17.21 12.67
C VAL A 204 15.81 -16.50 13.95
N GLY A 205 14.57 -16.03 14.03
CA GLY A 205 14.01 -15.36 15.21
C GLY A 205 14.58 -13.96 15.50
N ARG A 206 15.56 -13.48 14.72
CA ARG A 206 16.25 -12.19 14.92
C ARG A 206 15.81 -11.14 13.91
N ARG A 207 14.58 -10.62 14.08
CA ARG A 207 13.96 -9.65 13.16
C ARG A 207 14.79 -8.39 12.90
N LYS A 208 15.57 -7.91 13.90
CA LYS A 208 16.40 -6.69 13.78
C LYS A 208 17.45 -6.79 12.65
N VAL A 209 18.04 -7.96 12.44
CA VAL A 209 19.08 -8.16 11.40
C VAL A 209 18.51 -7.97 10.00
N PHE A 210 17.31 -8.51 9.74
CA PHE A 210 16.64 -8.37 8.45
C PHE A 210 16.29 -6.92 8.14
N VAL A 211 15.89 -6.15 9.16
CA VAL A 211 15.63 -4.70 8.99
C VAL A 211 16.92 -3.98 8.59
N CYS A 212 18.04 -4.22 9.29
CA CYS A 212 19.32 -3.61 8.94
C CYS A 212 19.77 -3.98 7.52
N VAL A 213 19.69 -5.26 7.14
CA VAL A 213 20.05 -5.72 5.79
C VAL A 213 19.17 -5.06 4.73
N ALA A 214 17.86 -4.96 4.96
CA ALA A 214 16.93 -4.29 4.06
C ALA A 214 17.28 -2.79 3.90
N SER A 215 17.52 -2.09 5.01
CA SER A 215 17.90 -0.66 4.98
C SER A 215 19.22 -0.42 4.24
N VAL A 216 20.24 -1.26 4.48
CA VAL A 216 21.52 -1.17 3.76
C VAL A 216 21.36 -1.47 2.28
N THR A 217 20.54 -2.48 1.92
CA THR A 217 20.27 -2.81 0.52
C THR A 217 19.56 -1.67 -0.20
N MET A 218 18.59 -1.04 0.47
CA MET A 218 17.86 0.11 -0.08
C MET A 218 18.79 1.32 -0.28
N ALA A 219 19.68 1.58 0.69
CA ALA A 219 20.70 2.63 0.57
C ALA A 219 21.72 2.34 -0.54
N ALA A 220 22.14 1.08 -0.69
CA ALA A 220 23.03 0.66 -1.77
C ALA A 220 22.38 0.82 -3.15
N GLY A 221 21.07 0.58 -3.26
CA GLY A 221 20.32 0.80 -4.50
C GLY A 221 20.38 2.25 -5.00
N LEU A 222 20.42 3.23 -4.09
CA LEU A 222 20.58 4.65 -4.42
C LEU A 222 21.99 4.99 -4.95
N LEU A 223 23.00 4.16 -4.66
CA LEU A 223 24.36 4.36 -5.14
C LEU A 223 24.59 3.78 -6.54
N VAL A 224 23.64 3.00 -7.07
CA VAL A 224 23.72 2.47 -8.43
C VAL A 224 23.57 3.64 -9.41
N PRO A 225 24.60 3.98 -10.19
CA PRO A 225 24.51 5.08 -11.14
C PRO A 225 23.46 4.75 -12.20
N PRO A 226 22.62 5.72 -12.61
CA PRO A 226 21.75 5.51 -13.76
C PRO A 226 22.61 5.19 -14.99
N PRO A 227 22.14 4.31 -15.90
CA PRO A 227 22.85 4.03 -17.14
C PRO A 227 23.10 5.34 -17.88
N ARG A 228 24.34 5.55 -18.35
CA ARG A 228 24.70 6.78 -19.10
C ARG A 228 23.76 6.90 -20.30
N ARG A 229 23.30 8.14 -20.60
CA ARG A 229 22.46 8.45 -21.78
C ARG A 229 22.95 7.82 -23.09
N SER A 230 24.26 7.57 -23.23
CA SER A 230 24.88 6.94 -24.39
C SER A 230 24.63 5.43 -24.54
N SER A 231 24.22 4.74 -23.47
CA SER A 231 23.95 3.29 -23.46
C SER A 231 22.48 2.92 -23.59
N LEU A 232 21.58 3.91 -23.59
CA LEU A 232 20.15 3.64 -23.79
C LEU A 232 19.90 3.37 -25.27
N PRO A 233 19.22 2.26 -25.63
CA PRO A 233 18.72 2.06 -26.99
C PRO A 233 17.90 3.29 -27.38
N ARG A 234 18.24 3.92 -28.51
CA ARG A 234 17.37 4.95 -29.11
C ARG A 234 16.16 4.21 -29.65
N TRP A 235 15.16 4.02 -28.80
CA TRP A 235 13.86 3.54 -29.25
C TRP A 235 13.38 4.53 -30.31
N PRO A 236 13.15 4.07 -31.56
CA PRO A 236 12.66 4.98 -32.59
C PRO A 236 11.31 5.51 -32.12
N ALA A 237 11.21 6.84 -32.01
CA ALA A 237 9.96 7.55 -31.78
C ALA A 237 9.01 7.30 -32.98
N ARG A 238 8.33 6.16 -32.94
CA ARG A 238 7.22 5.73 -33.79
C ARG A 238 6.46 4.73 -32.91
N TRP A 239 5.18 4.88 -32.58
CA TRP A 239 4.02 5.27 -33.37
C TRP A 239 2.92 5.76 -32.41
N TRP A 240 2.05 6.64 -32.93
CA TRP A 240 0.88 7.32 -32.34
C TRP A 240 1.20 8.58 -31.51
#